data_AF-A0A264Y4N5-F1
#
_entry.id   AF-A0A264Y4N5-F1
#
_cell.length_a   1.000
_cell.length_b   1.000
_cell.length_c   1.000
_cell.angle_alpha   90.00
_cell.angle_beta   90.00
_cell.angle_gamma   90.00
#
_symmetry.space_group_name_H-M   'P 1'
#
loop_
_entity.id
_entity.type
_entity.pdbx_description
1 polymer ?
#
loop_
_entity_poly.entity_id
_entity_poly.type
_entity_poly.pdbx_seq_one_letter_code
_entity_poly.pdbx_strand_id
1 'polypeptide(L)'
;MNIKEIQQKIVQYGVSLSTISVENIETGFLSMNRINPLENNQVLALSQETEKILIQFVQAFSKIKFERYDSGNIFQYVFDKVVEVTYKVITDSEIDTQFIPKEVYEYHEPDLPEYIQLKLTNKVGKLGIIHCRVIDYIEKNEYRTDDLNTWLLPLLLIATFIGIEFAQEMDLDDDSE
;
A
#
# COMPACT_ATOMS: atom_id res chain seq x y z
N MET A 1 -16.51 -19.86 3.11
CA MET A 1 -16.43 -18.64 2.28
C MET A 1 -15.27 -18.81 1.30
N ASN A 2 -15.39 -18.33 0.07
CA ASN A 2 -14.33 -18.48 -0.93
C ASN A 2 -13.17 -17.50 -0.61
N ILE A 3 -11.91 -17.91 -0.83
CA ILE A 3 -10.72 -17.05 -0.63
C ILE A 3 -10.87 -15.72 -1.38
N LYS A 4 -11.39 -15.74 -2.61
CA LYS A 4 -11.61 -14.52 -3.39
C LYS A 4 -12.62 -13.57 -2.74
N GLU A 5 -13.66 -14.10 -2.11
CA GLU A 5 -14.65 -13.28 -1.38
C GLU A 5 -14.04 -12.68 -0.12
N ILE A 6 -13.19 -13.43 0.59
CA ILE A 6 -12.44 -12.92 1.75
C ILE A 6 -11.52 -11.77 1.32
N GLN A 7 -10.71 -11.99 0.29
CA GLN A 7 -9.80 -10.99 -0.24
C GLN A 7 -10.54 -9.71 -0.64
N GLN A 8 -11.65 -9.84 -1.37
CA GLN A 8 -12.48 -8.69 -1.77
C GLN A 8 -13.01 -7.92 -0.56
N LYS A 9 -13.51 -8.61 0.46
CA LYS A 9 -14.00 -7.95 1.69
C LYS A 9 -12.90 -7.20 2.43
N ILE A 10 -11.72 -7.80 2.55
CA ILE A 10 -10.56 -7.16 3.19
C ILE A 10 -10.18 -5.90 2.41
N VAL A 11 -9.97 -6.01 1.09
CA VAL A 11 -9.59 -4.88 0.23
C VAL A 11 -10.63 -3.78 0.28
N GLN A 12 -11.92 -4.11 0.13
CA GLN A 12 -13.01 -3.13 0.19
C GLN A 12 -13.02 -2.37 1.53
N TYR A 13 -12.81 -3.07 2.64
CA TYR A 13 -12.75 -2.46 3.96
C TYR A 13 -11.54 -1.51 4.10
N GLY A 14 -10.35 -1.93 3.66
CA GLY A 14 -9.15 -1.09 3.73
C GLY A 14 -9.23 0.14 2.81
N VAL A 15 -9.71 -0.03 1.59
CA VAL A 15 -9.94 1.06 0.64
C VAL A 15 -10.95 2.04 1.22
N SER A 16 -12.08 1.56 1.76
CA SER A 16 -13.08 2.46 2.33
C SER A 16 -12.52 3.26 3.50
N LEU A 17 -11.66 2.69 4.35
CA LEU A 17 -10.99 3.41 5.44
C LEU A 17 -10.04 4.51 4.96
N SER A 18 -9.37 4.29 3.83
CA SER A 18 -8.34 5.19 3.28
C SER A 18 -8.92 6.47 2.66
N THR A 19 -10.17 6.46 2.24
CA THR A 19 -10.83 7.63 1.63
C THR A 19 -11.31 8.60 2.70
N ILE A 20 -11.06 9.90 2.50
CA ILE A 20 -11.56 10.96 3.37
C ILE A 20 -13.10 10.94 3.36
N SER A 21 -13.69 10.68 4.51
CA SER A 21 -15.12 10.80 4.76
C SER A 21 -15.38 11.18 6.22
N VAL A 22 -16.63 11.49 6.55
CA VAL A 22 -17.04 11.79 7.93
C VAL A 22 -16.79 10.58 8.85
N GLU A 23 -16.93 9.35 8.32
CA GLU A 23 -16.67 8.13 9.09
C GLU A 23 -15.17 7.84 9.28
N ASN A 24 -14.30 8.47 8.49
CA ASN A 24 -12.88 8.14 8.38
C ASN A 24 -11.95 9.32 8.71
N ILE A 25 -12.34 10.27 9.56
CA ILE A 25 -11.52 11.47 9.84
C ILE A 25 -10.09 11.12 10.29
N GLU A 26 -9.94 10.05 11.07
CA GLU A 26 -8.65 9.58 11.59
C GLU A 26 -7.82 8.79 10.56
N THR A 27 -8.47 8.18 9.56
CA THR A 27 -7.83 7.33 8.53
C THR A 27 -7.83 7.94 7.14
N GLY A 28 -8.50 9.07 6.96
CA GLY A 28 -8.68 9.77 5.69
C GLY A 28 -7.32 10.15 5.13
N PHE A 29 -6.87 9.35 4.19
CA PHE A 29 -5.56 9.39 3.57
C PHE A 29 -5.66 10.09 2.21
N LEU A 30 -6.65 9.65 1.43
CA LEU A 30 -6.90 10.02 0.03
C LEU A 30 -8.09 10.97 -0.07
N SER A 31 -7.89 12.10 -0.77
CA SER A 31 -8.94 13.05 -1.15
C SER A 31 -9.70 12.64 -2.40
N MET A 32 -9.14 11.70 -3.17
CA MET A 32 -9.55 11.30 -4.52
C MET A 32 -9.47 12.43 -5.56
N ASN A 33 -8.73 13.51 -5.26
CA ASN A 33 -8.49 14.61 -6.19
C ASN A 33 -7.08 14.50 -6.81
N ARG A 34 -7.01 13.87 -7.99
CA ARG A 34 -5.74 13.59 -8.68
C ARG A 34 -5.22 14.85 -9.39
N ILE A 35 -4.01 15.28 -9.02
CA ILE A 35 -3.26 16.38 -9.67
C ILE A 35 -2.47 15.84 -10.86
N ASN A 36 -1.90 14.65 -10.72
CA ASN A 36 -1.09 13.95 -11.72
C ASN A 36 -1.78 12.66 -12.17
N PRO A 37 -2.93 12.74 -12.88
CA PRO A 37 -3.71 11.56 -13.22
C PRO A 37 -2.97 10.70 -14.24
N LEU A 38 -2.77 9.43 -13.90
CA LEU A 38 -2.37 8.42 -14.87
C LEU A 38 -3.57 8.04 -15.75
N GLU A 39 -3.30 7.67 -17.00
CA GLU A 39 -4.33 7.09 -17.85
C GLU A 39 -4.81 5.74 -17.28
N ASN A 40 -6.08 5.38 -17.53
CA ASN A 40 -6.68 4.16 -16.97
C ASN A 40 -5.91 2.87 -17.33
N ASN A 41 -5.33 2.81 -18.53
CA ASN A 41 -4.44 1.73 -18.98
C ASN A 41 -3.14 1.67 -18.16
N GLN A 42 -2.53 2.81 -17.82
CA GLN A 42 -1.34 2.89 -17.00
C GLN A 42 -1.62 2.43 -15.57
N VAL A 43 -2.72 2.91 -14.97
CA VAL A 43 -3.17 2.45 -13.64
C VAL A 43 -3.43 0.95 -13.62
N LEU A 44 -4.10 0.43 -14.65
CA LEU A 44 -4.39 -0.99 -14.77
C LEU A 44 -3.10 -1.82 -14.93
N ALA A 45 -2.19 -1.41 -15.80
CA ALA A 45 -0.92 -2.09 -16.03
C ALA A 45 -0.08 -2.11 -14.75
N LEU A 46 0.04 -0.96 -14.07
CA LEU A 46 0.77 -0.85 -12.81
C LEU A 46 0.17 -1.75 -11.72
N SER A 47 -1.16 -1.76 -11.59
CA SER A 47 -1.86 -2.61 -10.62
C SER A 47 -1.63 -4.09 -10.89
N GLN A 48 -1.70 -4.52 -12.16
CA GLN A 48 -1.50 -5.92 -12.55
C GLN A 48 -0.06 -6.38 -12.36
N GLU A 49 0.93 -5.56 -12.72
CA GLU A 49 2.33 -5.91 -12.52
C GLU A 49 2.68 -5.94 -11.03
N THR A 50 2.19 -4.97 -10.25
CA THR A 50 2.39 -4.95 -8.80
C THR A 50 1.73 -6.16 -8.13
N GLU A 51 0.52 -6.54 -8.52
CA GLU A 51 -0.14 -7.75 -7.99
C GLU A 51 0.69 -9.02 -8.25
N LYS A 52 1.25 -9.19 -9.46
CA LYS A 52 2.12 -10.32 -9.78
C LYS A 52 3.36 -10.36 -8.90
N ILE A 53 3.99 -9.20 -8.67
CA ILE A 53 5.16 -9.07 -7.79
C ILE A 53 4.76 -9.41 -6.35
N LEU A 54 3.65 -8.89 -5.85
CA LEU A 54 3.17 -9.12 -4.49
C LEU A 54 2.83 -10.59 -4.22
N ILE A 55 2.32 -11.34 -5.20
CA ILE A 55 2.10 -12.78 -5.07
C ILE A 55 3.43 -13.51 -4.77
N GLN A 56 4.50 -13.16 -5.50
CA GLN A 56 5.83 -13.75 -5.27
C GLN A 56 6.42 -13.26 -3.94
N PHE A 57 6.24 -11.98 -3.63
CA PHE A 57 6.72 -11.36 -2.41
C PHE A 57 6.11 -12.01 -1.17
N VAL A 58 4.79 -12.22 -1.14
CA VAL A 58 4.09 -12.92 -0.05
C VAL A 58 4.62 -14.34 0.16
N GLN A 59 4.93 -15.06 -0.91
CA GLN A 59 5.49 -16.41 -0.81
C GLN A 59 6.84 -16.45 -0.10
N ALA A 60 7.64 -15.38 -0.20
CA ALA A 60 8.92 -15.28 0.51
C ALA A 60 8.76 -15.34 2.05
N PHE A 61 7.58 -14.97 2.56
CA PHE A 61 7.28 -14.98 3.99
C PHE A 61 6.51 -16.23 4.46
N SER A 62 6.25 -17.19 3.58
CA SER A 62 5.42 -18.39 3.87
C SER A 62 5.89 -19.27 5.04
N LYS A 63 7.16 -19.13 5.46
CA LYS A 63 7.77 -19.87 6.57
C LYS A 63 7.97 -19.04 7.85
N ILE A 64 7.54 -17.78 7.83
CA ILE A 64 7.69 -16.86 8.95
C ILE A 64 6.42 -16.89 9.79
N LYS A 65 6.58 -16.94 11.11
CA LYS A 65 5.46 -16.74 12.03
C LYS A 65 5.24 -15.24 12.18
N PHE A 66 4.18 -14.73 11.56
CA PHE A 66 3.84 -13.30 11.58
C PHE A 66 3.27 -12.86 12.92
N GLU A 67 3.97 -11.94 13.59
CA GLU A 67 3.37 -11.08 14.59
C GLU A 67 2.66 -9.89 13.93
N ARG A 68 1.98 -9.06 14.73
CA ARG A 68 1.26 -7.89 14.21
C ARG A 68 2.22 -6.82 13.66
N TYR A 69 3.41 -6.68 14.25
CA TYR A 69 4.39 -5.69 13.81
C TYR A 69 5.00 -6.06 12.45
N ASP A 70 5.18 -7.36 12.16
CA ASP A 70 5.74 -7.82 10.87
C ASP A 70 4.88 -7.36 9.70
N SER A 71 3.57 -7.57 9.77
CA SER A 71 2.67 -7.15 8.70
C SER A 71 2.56 -5.63 8.59
N GLY A 72 2.86 -4.88 9.65
CA GLY A 72 2.93 -3.41 9.64
C GLY A 72 4.11 -2.91 8.82
N ASN A 73 5.30 -3.45 9.09
CA ASN A 73 6.52 -3.10 8.34
C ASN A 73 6.39 -3.46 6.85
N ILE A 74 5.84 -4.63 6.55
CA ILE A 74 5.62 -5.08 5.17
C ILE A 74 4.60 -4.18 4.46
N PHE A 75 3.53 -3.78 5.16
CA PHE A 75 2.52 -2.87 4.61
C PHE A 75 3.10 -1.50 4.27
N GLN A 76 3.91 -0.93 5.16
CA GLN A 76 4.59 0.34 4.90
C GLN A 76 5.61 0.22 3.76
N TYR A 77 6.45 -0.82 3.75
CA TYR A 77 7.42 -1.06 2.68
C TYR A 77 6.75 -1.14 1.30
N VAL A 78 5.66 -1.90 1.19
CA VAL A 78 4.90 -2.01 -0.07
C VAL A 78 4.31 -0.66 -0.47
N PHE A 79 3.76 0.09 0.47
CA PHE A 79 3.25 1.43 0.21
C PHE A 79 4.36 2.34 -0.35
N ASP A 80 5.51 2.40 0.31
CA ASP A 80 6.64 3.24 -0.09
C ASP A 80 7.16 2.87 -1.50
N LYS A 81 7.38 1.58 -1.78
CA LYS A 81 7.79 1.10 -3.11
C LYS A 81 6.77 1.44 -4.19
N VAL A 82 5.48 1.33 -3.89
CA VAL A 82 4.44 1.64 -4.87
C VAL A 82 4.35 3.14 -5.13
N VAL A 83 4.54 3.99 -4.12
CA VAL A 83 4.62 5.45 -4.34
C VAL A 83 5.84 5.78 -5.21
N GLU A 84 6.99 5.19 -4.92
CA GLU A 84 8.21 5.35 -5.71
C GLU A 84 8.00 4.98 -7.18
N VAL A 85 7.48 3.78 -7.45
CA VAL A 85 7.19 3.31 -8.80
C VAL A 85 6.17 4.21 -9.49
N THR A 86 5.09 4.60 -8.82
CA THR A 86 4.05 5.43 -9.42
C THR A 86 4.58 6.83 -9.75
N TYR A 87 5.37 7.43 -8.86
CA TYR A 87 6.05 8.70 -9.11
C TYR A 87 6.98 8.63 -10.32
N LYS A 88 7.76 7.54 -10.44
CA LYS A 88 8.67 7.32 -11.57
C LYS A 88 7.90 7.14 -12.89
N VAL A 89 6.73 6.50 -12.87
CA VAL A 89 5.82 6.45 -14.02
C VAL A 89 5.30 7.85 -14.40
N ILE A 90 4.90 8.66 -13.42
CA ILE A 90 4.38 10.02 -13.66
C ILE A 90 5.47 10.94 -14.25
N THR A 91 6.71 10.80 -13.79
CA THR A 91 7.84 11.67 -14.18
C THR A 91 8.66 11.14 -15.35
N ASP A 92 8.27 10.00 -15.94
CA ASP A 92 9.01 9.31 -17.01
C ASP A 92 10.47 8.99 -16.62
N SER A 93 10.66 8.59 -15.35
CA SER A 93 11.96 8.22 -14.78
C SER A 93 12.21 6.71 -14.86
N GLU A 94 13.46 6.27 -14.69
CA GLU A 94 13.81 4.85 -14.62
C GLU A 94 13.12 4.16 -13.44
N ILE A 95 12.44 3.04 -13.70
CA ILE A 95 11.62 2.33 -12.72
C ILE A 95 12.35 1.08 -12.23
N ASP A 96 12.54 0.98 -10.91
CA ASP A 96 12.91 -0.28 -10.25
C ASP A 96 11.66 -0.93 -9.64
N THR A 97 11.25 -2.06 -10.21
CA THR A 97 10.08 -2.83 -9.76
C THR A 97 10.45 -3.98 -8.81
N GLN A 98 11.69 -4.04 -8.32
CA GLN A 98 12.09 -5.10 -7.39
C GLN A 98 11.55 -4.83 -5.99
N PHE A 99 10.84 -5.82 -5.44
CA PHE A 99 10.42 -5.87 -4.05
C PHE A 99 11.31 -6.89 -3.34
N ILE A 100 12.18 -6.42 -2.45
CA ILE A 100 13.22 -7.22 -1.84
C ILE A 100 12.81 -7.54 -0.39
N PRO A 101 12.45 -8.80 -0.05
CA PRO A 101 11.88 -9.13 1.26
C PRO A 101 12.72 -8.76 2.49
N LYS A 102 14.06 -8.75 2.35
CA LYS A 102 14.96 -8.36 3.46
C LYS A 102 14.85 -6.87 3.81
N GLU A 103 14.51 -6.02 2.83
CA GLU A 103 14.46 -4.56 3.01
C GLU A 103 13.31 -4.14 3.93
N VAL A 104 12.30 -4.99 4.10
CA VAL A 104 11.22 -4.80 5.10
C VAL A 104 11.77 -4.64 6.52
N TYR A 105 12.86 -5.35 6.83
CA TYR A 105 13.47 -5.38 8.16
C TYR A 105 14.73 -4.52 8.25
N GLU A 106 15.15 -3.95 7.12
CA GLU A 106 16.22 -2.97 7.02
C GLU A 106 15.58 -1.58 6.85
N TYR A 107 16.35 -0.51 6.97
CA TYR A 107 15.83 0.81 6.63
C TYR A 107 15.72 0.91 5.10
N HIS A 108 14.50 1.00 4.58
CA HIS A 108 14.24 1.33 3.18
C HIS A 108 14.00 2.84 3.06
N GLU A 109 14.90 3.52 2.37
CA GLU A 109 14.73 4.91 1.97
C GLU A 109 14.16 4.92 0.53
N PRO A 110 12.97 5.49 0.29
CA PRO A 110 12.42 5.56 -1.06
C PRO A 110 13.31 6.42 -1.95
N ASP A 111 13.56 5.97 -3.18
CA ASP A 111 14.30 6.74 -4.19
C ASP A 111 13.41 7.84 -4.79
N LEU A 112 13.16 8.86 -3.97
CA LEU A 112 12.27 9.99 -4.21
C LEU A 112 12.95 11.29 -3.77
N PRO A 113 12.61 12.44 -4.37
CA PRO A 113 13.07 13.74 -3.87
C PRO A 113 12.70 13.98 -2.40
N GLU A 114 13.54 14.71 -1.67
CA GLU A 114 13.36 14.94 -0.22
C GLU A 114 11.98 15.51 0.13
N TYR A 115 11.47 16.49 -0.63
CA TYR A 115 10.14 17.08 -0.41
C TYR A 115 9.00 16.05 -0.57
N ILE A 116 9.16 15.09 -1.48
CA ILE A 116 8.22 13.97 -1.66
C ILE A 116 8.29 13.02 -0.46
N GLN A 117 9.50 12.71 0.02
CA GLN A 117 9.71 11.88 1.22
C GLN A 117 9.11 12.53 2.48
N LEU A 118 9.14 13.87 2.59
CA LEU A 118 8.50 14.59 3.69
C LEU A 118 6.97 14.43 3.65
N LYS A 119 6.35 14.59 2.47
CA LYS A 119 4.90 14.34 2.29
C LYS A 119 4.51 12.90 2.65
N LEU A 120 5.35 11.92 2.31
CA LEU A 120 5.19 10.51 2.73
C LEU A 120 5.24 10.36 4.25
N THR A 121 6.28 10.92 4.87
CA THR A 121 6.52 10.85 6.32
C THR A 121 5.33 11.39 7.11
N ASN A 122 4.74 12.51 6.66
CA ASN A 122 3.57 13.14 7.26
C ASN A 122 2.30 12.26 7.21
N LYS A 123 2.30 11.19 6.41
CA LYS A 123 1.17 10.28 6.23
C LYS A 123 1.35 8.91 6.89
N VAL A 124 2.57 8.55 7.31
CA VAL A 124 2.89 7.25 7.93
C VAL A 124 2.00 6.95 9.14
N GLY A 125 1.69 7.95 9.97
CA GLY A 125 0.80 7.78 11.12
C GLY A 125 -0.60 7.29 10.73
N LYS A 126 -1.18 7.84 9.65
CA LYS A 126 -2.49 7.41 9.13
C LYS A 126 -2.42 6.02 8.52
N LEU A 127 -1.33 5.72 7.81
CA LEU A 127 -1.07 4.40 7.24
C LEU A 127 -1.04 3.32 8.34
N GLY A 128 -0.38 3.61 9.46
CA GLY A 128 -0.36 2.74 10.64
C GLY A 128 -1.74 2.49 11.24
N ILE A 129 -2.58 3.52 11.32
CA ILE A 129 -3.97 3.36 11.82
C ILE A 129 -4.81 2.52 10.85
N ILE A 130 -4.68 2.73 9.54
CA ILE A 130 -5.35 1.91 8.51
C ILE A 130 -4.93 0.45 8.67
N HIS A 131 -3.63 0.17 8.72
CA HIS A 131 -3.10 -1.18 8.95
C HIS A 131 -3.72 -1.80 10.20
N CYS A 132 -3.71 -1.07 11.32
CA CYS A 132 -4.23 -1.59 12.58
C CYS A 132 -5.70 -1.99 12.47
N ARG A 133 -6.55 -1.12 11.89
CA ARG A 133 -7.98 -1.39 11.73
C ARG A 133 -8.25 -2.55 10.78
N VAL A 134 -7.50 -2.66 9.68
CA VAL A 134 -7.63 -3.78 8.74
C VAL A 134 -7.23 -5.09 9.40
N ILE A 135 -6.14 -5.12 10.17
CA ILE A 135 -5.75 -6.31 10.94
C ILE A 135 -6.82 -6.69 11.98
N ASP A 136 -7.34 -5.73 12.74
CA ASP A 136 -8.40 -6.01 13.71
C ASP A 136 -9.66 -6.55 13.02
N TYR A 137 -10.00 -6.05 11.82
CA TYR A 137 -11.08 -6.58 10.99
C TYR A 137 -10.80 -8.02 10.54
N ILE A 138 -9.60 -8.31 10.05
CA ILE A 138 -9.18 -9.66 9.63
C ILE A 138 -9.30 -10.64 10.79
N GLU A 139 -8.81 -10.27 11.98
CA GLU A 139 -8.81 -11.11 13.17
C GLU A 139 -10.22 -11.34 13.71
N LYS A 140 -11.04 -10.29 13.80
CA LYS A 140 -12.44 -10.37 14.26
C LYS A 140 -13.30 -11.30 13.40
N ASN A 141 -12.96 -11.44 12.12
CA ASN A 141 -13.68 -12.31 11.19
C ASN A 141 -12.98 -13.67 10.97
N GLU A 142 -11.96 -14.01 11.76
CA GLU A 142 -11.20 -15.27 11.65
C GLU A 142 -10.54 -15.49 10.28
N TYR A 143 -10.17 -14.41 9.58
CA TYR A 143 -9.51 -14.48 8.27
C TYR A 143 -7.98 -14.62 8.37
N ARG A 144 -7.38 -14.42 9.55
CA ARG A 144 -5.93 -14.57 9.79
C ARG A 144 -5.52 -16.05 9.82
N THR A 145 -5.49 -16.68 8.66
CA THR A 145 -5.13 -18.10 8.47
C THR A 145 -3.63 -18.28 8.17
N ASP A 146 -3.17 -19.53 8.14
CA ASP A 146 -1.80 -19.88 7.73
C ASP A 146 -1.53 -19.61 6.24
N ASP A 147 -2.58 -19.52 5.42
CA ASP A 147 -2.45 -19.13 4.02
C ASP A 147 -2.37 -17.60 3.91
N LEU A 148 -1.15 -17.09 3.76
CA LEU A 148 -0.89 -15.66 3.61
C LEU A 148 -1.62 -15.03 2.41
N ASN A 149 -1.98 -15.80 1.38
CA ASN A 149 -2.77 -15.26 0.27
C ASN A 149 -4.19 -14.89 0.71
N THR A 150 -4.71 -15.51 1.77
CA THR A 150 -6.04 -15.23 2.29
C THR A 150 -6.12 -13.83 2.92
N TRP A 151 -5.06 -13.36 3.59
CA TRP A 151 -5.11 -12.12 4.39
C TRP A 151 -3.96 -11.15 4.17
N LEU A 152 -2.73 -11.61 3.95
CA LEU A 152 -1.58 -10.74 3.75
C LEU A 152 -1.60 -10.15 2.34
N LEU A 153 -1.82 -10.97 1.31
CA LEU A 153 -1.95 -10.46 -0.06
C LEU A 153 -3.00 -9.33 -0.18
N PRO A 154 -4.26 -9.49 0.27
CA PRO A 154 -5.23 -8.40 0.20
C PRO A 154 -4.86 -7.20 1.09
N LEU A 155 -4.13 -7.41 2.21
CA LEU A 155 -3.56 -6.31 2.98
C LEU A 155 -2.55 -5.50 2.14
N LEU A 156 -1.66 -6.16 1.39
CA LEU A 156 -0.67 -5.48 0.54
C LEU A 156 -1.30 -4.84 -0.70
N LEU A 157 -2.41 -5.37 -1.21
CA LEU A 157 -3.20 -4.72 -2.26
C LEU A 157 -3.83 -3.41 -1.78
N ILE A 158 -4.18 -3.29 -0.51
CA ILE A 158 -4.64 -2.01 0.07
C ILE A 158 -3.49 -1.00 0.08
N ALA A 159 -2.29 -1.39 0.53
CA ALA A 159 -1.10 -0.51 0.47
C ALA A 159 -0.81 -0.05 -0.96
N THR A 160 -0.94 -0.97 -1.93
CA THR A 160 -0.76 -0.67 -3.36
C THR A 160 -1.77 0.36 -3.85
N PHE A 161 -3.06 0.15 -3.56
CA PHE A 161 -4.10 1.11 -3.94
C PHE A 161 -3.82 2.50 -3.35
N ILE A 162 -3.50 2.56 -2.05
CA ILE A 162 -3.21 3.81 -1.37
C ILE A 162 -1.98 4.49 -1.99
N GLY A 163 -0.91 3.75 -2.27
CA GLY A 163 0.30 4.30 -2.87
C GLY A 163 0.07 4.87 -4.28
N ILE A 164 -0.66 4.14 -5.13
CA ILE A 164 -0.98 4.59 -6.49
C ILE A 164 -1.82 5.87 -6.48
N GLU A 165 -2.87 5.91 -5.65
CA GLU A 165 -3.73 7.09 -5.58
C GLU A 165 -3.00 8.27 -4.94
N PHE A 166 -2.22 8.02 -3.87
CA PHE A 166 -1.46 9.07 -3.20
C PHE A 166 -0.48 9.77 -4.14
N ALA A 167 0.32 9.01 -4.91
CA ALA A 167 1.25 9.59 -5.86
C ALA A 167 0.56 10.45 -6.94
N GLN A 168 -0.67 10.09 -7.34
CA GLN A 168 -1.47 10.89 -8.28
C GLN A 168 -2.10 12.13 -7.64
N GLU A 169 -2.33 12.15 -6.32
CA GLU A 169 -2.85 13.30 -5.58
C GLU A 169 -1.76 14.31 -5.20
N MET A 170 -0.49 13.91 -5.21
CA MET A 170 0.62 14.77 -4.83
C MET A 170 0.80 15.91 -5.83
N ASP A 171 0.99 17.12 -5.31
CA ASP A 171 1.51 18.22 -6.10
C ASP A 171 3.03 18.09 -6.17
N LEU A 172 3.55 17.84 -7.38
CA LEU A 172 4.98 17.58 -7.59
C LEU A 172 5.79 18.87 -7.71
N ASP A 173 5.11 20.02 -7.92
CA ASP A 173 5.72 21.35 -8.01
C ASP A 173 5.68 22.09 -6.66
N ASP A 174 5.04 21.51 -5.65
CA ASP A 174 4.91 22.07 -4.31
C ASP A 174 5.97 21.51 -3.36
N ASP A 175 7.03 22.28 -3.16
CA ASP A 175 8.13 21.99 -2.23
C ASP A 175 7.75 22.14 -0.74
N SER A 176 6.49 22.50 -0.42
CA SER A 176 6.05 22.63 0.99
C SER A 176 5.78 21.27 1.66
N GLU A 177 6.01 21.22 2.99
CA GLU A 177 5.84 20.03 3.84
C GLU A 177 4.38 19.57 4.03
#